data_AF-A0A7Y0XB40-F1
#
_entry.id   AF-A0A7Y0XB40-F1
#
_cell.length_a   1.000
_cell.length_b   1.000
_cell.length_c   1.000
_cell.angle_alpha   90.00
_cell.angle_beta   90.00
_cell.angle_gamma   90.00
#
_symmetry.space_group_name_H-M   'P 1'
#
loop_
_entity.id
_entity.type
_entity.pdbx_description
1 polymer ?
#
loop_
_entity_poly.entity_id
_entity_poly.type
_entity_poly.pdbx_seq_one_letter_code
_entity_poly.pdbx_strand_id
1 'polypeptide(L)'
;VVVLGGIHHQQALHAAERVQGMMNRLAYCHNYSDVARFVTLSQGVFTFVPQGNEEIEWIYKQADHALYQAKLAGRNQYVSAESCAAI
;
A
#
# COMPACT_ATOMS: atom_id res chain seq x y z
N VAL A 1 -0.83 -1.45 -9.45
CA VAL A 1 -1.70 -0.49 -8.72
C VAL A 1 -3.08 -1.10 -8.61
N VAL A 2 -3.73 -0.96 -7.45
CA VAL A 2 -5.10 -1.45 -7.21
C VAL A 2 -5.92 -0.24 -6.74
N VAL A 3 -7.08 -0.03 -7.35
CA VAL A 3 -8.01 1.06 -6.98
C VAL A 3 -9.26 0.42 -6.38
N LEU A 4 -9.71 0.92 -5.23
CA LEU A 4 -10.86 0.41 -4.50
C LEU A 4 -11.87 1.54 -4.31
N GLY A 5 -13.02 1.44 -4.96
CA GLY A 5 -14.11 2.43 -4.86
C GLY A 5 -15.09 2.09 -3.74
N GLY A 6 -15.61 3.13 -3.07
CA GLY A 6 -16.70 2.99 -2.10
C GLY A 6 -16.30 2.29 -0.79
N ILE A 7 -15.03 2.35 -0.40
CA ILE A 7 -14.54 1.73 0.83
C ILE A 7 -13.93 2.77 1.78
N HIS A 8 -14.00 2.49 3.08
CA HIS A 8 -13.34 3.30 4.10
C HIS A 8 -11.88 2.89 4.29
N HIS A 9 -11.09 3.75 4.94
CA HIS A 9 -9.66 3.54 5.18
C HIS A 9 -9.35 2.17 5.79
N GLN A 10 -10.07 1.78 6.84
CA GLN A 10 -9.89 0.48 7.50
C GLN A 10 -10.05 -0.72 6.55
N GLN A 11 -10.98 -0.65 5.60
CA GLN A 11 -11.19 -1.72 4.61
C GLN A 11 -10.03 -1.77 3.61
N ALA A 12 -9.44 -0.62 3.26
CA ALA A 12 -8.25 -0.57 2.43
C ALA A 12 -7.03 -1.19 3.16
N LEU A 13 -6.90 -0.95 4.46
CA LEU A 13 -5.86 -1.58 5.28
C LEU A 13 -6.04 -3.10 5.35
N HIS A 14 -7.25 -3.59 5.58
CA HIS A 14 -7.53 -5.03 5.54
C HIS A 14 -7.20 -5.65 4.16
N ALA A 15 -7.41 -4.92 3.07
CA ALA A 15 -7.02 -5.38 1.74
C ALA A 15 -5.49 -5.47 1.60
N ALA A 16 -4.75 -4.49 2.10
CA ALA A 16 -3.29 -4.51 2.11
C ALA A 16 -2.73 -5.66 2.97
N GLU A 17 -3.29 -5.87 4.16
CA GLU A 17 -2.95 -7.00 5.04
C GLU A 17 -3.22 -8.34 4.38
N ARG A 18 -4.37 -8.47 3.71
CA ARG A 18 -4.73 -9.69 2.98
C ARG A 18 -3.71 -10.00 1.89
N VAL A 19 -3.28 -9.00 1.13
CA VAL A 19 -2.24 -9.15 0.09
C VAL A 19 -0.90 -9.54 0.73
N GLN A 20 -0.50 -8.87 1.81
CA GLN A 20 0.72 -9.20 2.57
C GLN A 20 0.72 -10.66 3.05
N GLY A 21 -0.39 -11.08 3.68
CA GLY A 21 -0.56 -12.43 4.22
C GLY A 21 -0.65 -13.50 3.13
N MET A 22 -1.22 -13.18 1.97
CA MET A 22 -1.20 -14.10 0.82
C MET A 22 0.21 -14.34 0.30
N MET A 23 1.02 -13.29 0.15
CA MET A 23 2.42 -13.45 -0.28
C MET A 23 3.24 -14.27 0.70
N ASN A 24 3.09 -13.99 2.01
CA ASN A 24 3.78 -14.76 3.05
C ASN A 24 3.38 -16.24 3.02
N ARG A 25 2.08 -16.55 2.84
CA ARG A 25 1.58 -17.93 2.74
C ARG A 25 2.03 -18.65 1.47
N LEU A 26 2.21 -17.92 0.36
CA LEU A 26 2.70 -18.50 -0.88
C LEU A 26 4.14 -19.02 -0.72
N ALA A 27 4.91 -18.42 0.21
CA ALA A 27 6.28 -18.79 0.54
C ALA A 27 7.15 -18.98 -0.72
N TYR A 28 6.99 -18.08 -1.70
CA TYR A 28 7.67 -18.18 -2.97
C TYR A 28 9.17 -17.95 -2.79
N CYS A 29 9.99 -18.98 -3.03
CA CYS A 29 11.43 -18.90 -2.82
C CYS A 29 12.06 -17.78 -3.66
N HIS A 30 12.89 -16.98 -3.03
CA HIS A 30 13.61 -15.89 -3.69
C HIS A 30 15.04 -16.33 -4.04
N ASN A 31 15.18 -17.40 -4.83
CA ASN A 31 16.46 -18.09 -5.08
C ASN A 31 17.62 -17.20 -5.58
N TYR A 32 17.33 -16.03 -6.14
CA TYR A 32 18.30 -15.11 -6.71
C TYR A 32 18.46 -13.80 -5.90
N SER A 33 18.03 -13.77 -4.64
CA SER A 33 18.25 -12.62 -3.74
C SER A 33 18.82 -13.07 -2.42
N ASP A 34 19.86 -12.37 -1.99
CA ASP A 34 20.49 -12.57 -0.70
C ASP A 34 19.77 -11.79 0.43
N VAL A 35 18.75 -11.00 0.10
CA VAL A 35 18.08 -10.10 1.06
C VAL A 35 17.05 -10.84 1.91
N ALA A 36 16.31 -11.79 1.33
CA ALA A 36 15.28 -12.55 2.02
C ALA A 36 15.05 -13.90 1.35
N ARG A 37 14.74 -14.94 2.12
CA ARG A 37 14.49 -16.30 1.61
C ARG A 37 13.24 -16.39 0.73
N PHE A 38 12.25 -15.55 0.97
CA PHE A 38 10.97 -15.56 0.26
C PHE A 38 10.69 -14.19 -0.35
N VAL A 39 9.96 -14.18 -1.48
CA VAL A 39 9.49 -12.95 -2.11
C VAL A 39 8.47 -12.28 -1.19
N THR A 40 8.70 -11.00 -0.93
CA THR A 40 7.84 -10.14 -0.13
C THR A 40 7.46 -8.90 -0.93
N LEU A 41 6.55 -8.08 -0.41
CA LEU A 41 6.18 -6.80 -1.02
C LEU A 41 6.05 -5.69 0.01
N SER A 42 6.28 -4.45 -0.44
CA SER A 42 5.96 -3.25 0.32
C SER A 42 4.78 -2.55 -0.35
N GLN A 43 3.91 -1.94 0.45
CA GLN A 43 2.67 -1.34 -0.04
C GLN A 43 2.55 0.10 0.45
N GLY A 44 2.09 0.99 -0.43
CA GLY A 44 1.60 2.31 -0.05
C GLY A 44 0.10 2.32 -0.20
N VAL A 45 -0.62 2.66 0.87
CA VAL A 45 -2.08 2.76 0.87
C VAL A 45 -2.44 4.23 1.02
N PHE A 46 -3.22 4.75 0.09
CA PHE A 46 -3.75 6.11 0.18
C PHE A 46 -5.26 6.09 0.01
N THR A 47 -5.97 6.75 0.92
CA THR A 47 -7.42 6.89 0.88
C THR A 47 -7.82 8.35 1.06
N PHE A 48 -8.83 8.76 0.31
CA PHE A 48 -9.38 10.10 0.37
C PHE A 48 -10.85 10.06 -0.07
N VAL A 49 -11.61 11.09 0.31
CA VAL A 49 -12.96 11.33 -0.21
C VAL A 49 -12.82 12.25 -1.43
N PRO A 50 -13.22 11.82 -2.63
CA PRO A 50 -13.13 12.65 -3.83
C PRO A 50 -14.00 13.91 -3.71
N GLN A 51 -13.38 15.06 -3.96
CA GLN A 51 -13.99 16.39 -4.03
C GLN A 51 -14.25 16.83 -5.47
N GLY A 52 -13.64 16.14 -6.45
CA GLY A 52 -13.84 16.38 -7.89
C GLY A 52 -12.87 17.39 -8.50
N ASN A 53 -11.92 17.90 -7.72
CA ASN A 53 -10.85 18.80 -8.15
C ASN A 53 -9.46 18.15 -8.04
N GLU A 54 -9.37 16.88 -7.65
CA GLU A 54 -8.10 16.19 -7.50
C GLU A 54 -7.45 15.90 -8.85
N GLU A 55 -6.15 16.17 -8.93
CA GLU A 55 -5.33 15.70 -10.03
C GLU A 55 -4.95 14.23 -9.81
N ILE A 56 -5.00 13.45 -10.89
CA ILE A 56 -4.62 12.03 -10.85
C ILE A 56 -3.16 11.88 -10.36
N GLU A 57 -2.26 12.77 -10.77
CA GLU A 57 -0.86 12.77 -10.34
C GLU A 57 -0.74 12.92 -8.82
N TRP A 58 -1.56 13.78 -8.21
CA TRP A 58 -1.58 13.94 -6.76
C TRP A 58 -1.97 12.63 -6.06
N ILE A 59 -2.99 11.93 -6.54
CA ILE A 59 -3.43 10.64 -5.97
C ILE A 59 -2.29 9.62 -6.00
N TYR A 60 -1.62 9.48 -7.15
CA TYR A 60 -0.48 8.57 -7.29
C TYR A 60 0.68 8.96 -6.38
N LYS A 61 1.00 10.26 -6.30
CA LYS A 61 2.08 10.77 -5.47
C LYS A 61 1.87 10.43 -3.99
N GLN A 62 0.64 10.49 -3.49
CA GLN A 62 0.35 10.13 -2.10
C GLN A 62 0.53 8.63 -1.84
N ALA A 63 0.05 7.79 -2.76
CA ALA A 63 0.26 6.34 -2.66
C ALA A 63 1.75 5.97 -2.76
N ASP A 64 2.49 6.59 -3.66
CA ASP A 64 3.93 6.37 -3.83
C ASP A 64 4.73 6.87 -2.65
N HIS A 65 4.35 7.99 -2.04
CA HIS A 65 4.99 8.48 -0.83
C HIS A 65 4.83 7.46 0.31
N ALA A 66 3.61 6.95 0.54
CA ALA A 66 3.38 5.89 1.52
C ALA A 66 4.19 4.61 1.19
N LEU A 67 4.26 4.22 -0.08
CA LEU A 67 5.07 3.07 -0.52
C LEU A 67 6.56 3.28 -0.24
N TYR A 68 7.05 4.49 -0.47
CA TYR A 68 8.43 4.85 -0.20
C TYR A 68 8.73 4.77 1.31
N GLN A 69 7.84 5.28 2.16
CA GLN A 69 7.96 5.14 3.61
C GLN A 69 7.99 3.68 4.05
N ALA A 70 7.14 2.81 3.48
CA ALA A 70 7.18 1.38 3.76
C ALA A 70 8.53 0.74 3.40
N LYS A 71 9.16 1.18 2.30
CA LYS A 71 10.49 0.69 1.91
C LYS A 71 11.59 1.17 2.88
N LEU A 72 11.52 2.42 3.33
CA LEU A 72 12.47 2.97 4.30
C LEU A 72 12.32 2.35 5.69
N ALA A 73 11.09 2.05 6.11
CA ALA A 73 10.79 1.43 7.41
C ALA A 73 11.21 -0.06 7.51
N GLY A 74 11.93 -0.60 6.51
CA GLY A 74 12.42 -1.98 6.52
C GLY A 74 11.78 -2.91 5.48
N ARG A 75 10.94 -2.39 4.57
CA ARG A 75 10.21 -3.16 3.56
C ARG A 75 9.27 -4.19 4.21
N ASN A 76 8.75 -5.14 3.42
CA ASN A 76 7.82 -6.20 3.83
C ASN A 76 6.68 -5.72 4.77
N GLN A 77 6.13 -4.54 4.48
CA GLN A 77 5.07 -3.92 5.27
C GLN A 77 4.25 -2.98 4.39
N TYR A 78 3.14 -2.50 4.93
CA TYR A 78 2.39 -1.40 4.34
C TYR A 78 2.52 -0.16 5.22
N VAL A 79 2.52 1.02 4.58
CA VAL A 79 2.29 2.30 5.24
C VAL A 79 1.07 2.93 4.60
N SER A 80 0.30 3.64 5.41
CA SER A 80 -0.97 4.21 4.97
C SER A 80 -1.06 5.69 5.27
N ALA A 81 -1.67 6.45 4.35
CA ALA A 81 -2.04 7.83 4.54
C ALA A 81 -3.54 8.00 4.25
N GLU A 82 -4.20 8.80 5.07
CA GLU A 82 -5.60 9.15 4.90
C GLU A 82 -5.72 10.67 4.79
N SER A 83 -6.38 11.15 3.74
CA SER A 83 -6.76 12.55 3.61
C SER A 83 -8.22 12.70 4.01
N CYS A 84 -8.45 13.21 5.23
CA CYS A 84 -9.77 13.65 5.64
C CYS A 84 -10.01 15.07 5.13
N ALA A 85 -11.15 15.34 4.51
CA ALA A 85 -11.56 16.71 4.24
C ALA A 85 -11.79 17.40 5.60
N ALA A 86 -11.12 18.54 5.83
CA ALA A 86 -11.47 19.39 6.97
C ALA A 86 -12.94 19.81 6.82
N ILE A 87 -13.74 19.48 7.84
CA ILE A 87 -15.13 19.93 7.96
C ILE A 87 -15.13 21.38 8.42
#